data_AF-A0A7C3BVP1-F1
#
_entry.id   AF-A0A7C3BVP1-F1
#
_cell.length_a   1.000
_cell.length_b   1.000
_cell.length_c   1.000
_cell.angle_alpha   90.00
_cell.angle_beta   90.00
_cell.angle_gamma   90.00
#
_symmetry.space_group_name_H-M   'P 1'
#
loop_
_entity.id
_entity.type
_entity.pdbx_description
1 polymer ?
#
loop_
_entity_poly.entity_id
_entity_poly.type
_entity_poly.pdbx_seq_one_letter_code
_entity_poly.pdbx_strand_id
1 'polypeptide(L)'
;MPNPIRVAVLTASDRAAAGIYVDKSGPALQALVKRTLPAKIVATEILPDDRAKIAAQLCIWADSGEIDLILITGGTGFTPSDVTPEATREVIEKEAPGPAEAMRA
;
A
#
# COMPACT_ATOMS: atom_id res chain seq x y z
N MET A 1 9.93 24.11 -9.83
CA MET A 1 10.42 22.82 -9.30
C MET A 1 9.30 21.81 -9.52
N PRO A 2 9.54 20.57 -9.96
CA PRO A 2 8.47 19.58 -10.07
C PRO A 2 7.81 19.39 -8.70
N ASN A 3 6.48 19.24 -8.66
CA ASN A 3 5.76 18.97 -7.42
C ASN A 3 6.24 17.63 -6.84
N PRO A 4 6.41 17.52 -5.51
CA PRO A 4 6.81 16.26 -4.89
C PRO A 4 5.71 15.20 -5.09
N ILE A 5 6.11 13.95 -5.34
CA ILE A 5 5.20 12.82 -5.48
C ILE A 5 4.42 12.63 -4.17
N ARG A 6 3.10 12.60 -4.22
CA ARG A 6 2.23 12.42 -3.05
C ARG A 6 1.98 10.93 -2.85
N VAL A 7 2.48 10.40 -1.74
CA VAL A 7 2.50 8.96 -1.48
C VAL A 7 1.55 8.62 -0.33
N ALA A 8 0.75 7.58 -0.52
CA ALA A 8 -0.01 6.93 0.54
C ALA A 8 0.62 5.58 0.91
N VAL A 9 0.61 5.25 2.20
CA VAL A 9 1.14 3.98 2.71
C VAL A 9 0.03 3.20 3.41
N LEU A 10 -0.27 2.01 2.93
CA LEU A 10 -1.22 1.08 3.55
C LEU A 10 -0.48 -0.08 4.20
N THR A 11 -0.75 -0.33 5.48
CA THR A 11 -0.37 -1.58 6.13
C THR A 11 -1.58 -2.52 6.15
N ALA A 12 -1.51 -3.62 5.41
CA ALA A 12 -2.51 -4.69 5.42
C ALA A 12 -2.07 -5.76 6.43
N SER A 13 -2.74 -5.80 7.58
CA SER A 13 -2.45 -6.77 8.62
C SER A 13 -3.55 -6.86 9.68
N ASP A 14 -4.14 -8.04 9.84
CA ASP A 14 -5.09 -8.32 10.92
C ASP A 14 -4.54 -7.99 12.31
N ARG A 15 -3.29 -8.39 12.56
CA ARG A 15 -2.65 -8.23 13.87
C ARG A 15 -2.27 -6.77 14.16
N ALA A 16 -1.84 -6.01 13.15
CA ALA A 16 -1.57 -4.58 13.33
C ALA A 16 -2.87 -3.79 13.53
N ALA A 17 -3.90 -4.08 12.71
CA ALA A 17 -5.21 -3.46 12.81
C ALA A 17 -5.90 -3.76 14.15
N ALA A 18 -5.72 -4.96 14.70
CA ALA A 18 -6.22 -5.34 16.02
C ALA A 18 -5.36 -4.81 17.20
N GLY A 19 -4.26 -4.10 16.93
CA GLY A 19 -3.36 -3.58 17.97
C GLY A 19 -2.55 -4.67 18.70
N ILE A 20 -2.52 -5.90 18.18
CA ILE A 20 -1.79 -7.04 18.77
C ILE A 20 -0.27 -6.80 18.66
N TYR A 21 0.18 -6.14 17.60
CA TYR A 21 1.52 -5.56 17.55
C TYR A 21 1.54 -4.19 16.92
N VAL A 22 2.61 -3.45 17.25
CA VAL A 22 2.93 -2.16 16.64
C VAL A 22 3.39 -2.38 15.20
N ASP A 23 2.78 -1.65 14.26
CA ASP A 23 3.24 -1.62 12.87
C ASP A 23 4.65 -1.01 12.78
N LYS A 24 5.60 -1.83 12.33
CA LYS A 24 6.98 -1.40 12.05
C LYS A 24 7.22 -1.16 10.56
N SER A 25 6.43 -1.81 9.70
CA SER A 25 6.63 -1.81 8.26
C SER A 25 6.16 -0.50 7.64
N GLY A 26 4.98 -0.01 8.03
CA GLY A 26 4.46 1.28 7.56
C GLY A 26 5.44 2.43 7.83
N PRO A 27 5.90 2.64 9.09
CA PRO A 27 6.90 3.67 9.39
C PRO A 27 8.23 3.48 8.66
N ALA A 28 8.71 2.24 8.51
CA ALA A 28 9.94 1.95 7.77
C ALA A 28 9.82 2.32 6.28
N LEU A 29 8.68 2.02 5.66
CA LEU A 29 8.38 2.36 4.27
C LEU A 29 8.29 3.87 4.06
N GLN A 30 7.64 4.60 4.99
CA GLN A 30 7.62 6.07 4.97
C GLN A 30 9.03 6.66 5.06
N ALA A 31 9.88 6.12 5.93
CA ALA A 31 11.26 6.57 6.07
C ALA A 31 12.11 6.26 4.83
N LEU A 32 11.87 5.12 4.17
CA LEU A 32 12.51 4.77 2.90
C LEU A 32 12.12 5.77 1.80
N VAL A 33 10.81 5.99 1.60
CA VAL A 33 10.29 6.92 0.58
C VAL A 33 10.87 8.32 0.75
N LYS A 34 10.86 8.86 1.97
CA LYS A 34 11.41 10.20 2.27
C LYS A 34 12.91 10.31 1.95
N ARG A 35 13.65 9.20 2.00
CA ARG A 35 15.10 9.16 1.74
C ARG A 35 15.42 8.92 0.27
N THR A 36 14.59 8.17 -0.45
CA THR A 36 14.91 7.70 -1.81
C THR A 36 14.20 8.46 -2.92
N LEU A 37 13.06 9.09 -2.63
CA LEU A 37 12.23 9.75 -3.63
C LEU A 37 12.01 11.23 -3.27
N PRO A 38 11.90 12.12 -4.26
CA PRO A 38 11.42 13.50 -4.05
C PRO A 38 9.90 13.49 -3.79
N ALA A 39 9.52 12.94 -2.64
CA ALA A 39 8.13 12.57 -2.33
C ALA A 39 7.70 13.05 -0.94
N LYS A 40 6.39 13.22 -0.77
CA LYS A 40 5.72 13.56 0.48
C LYS A 40 4.72 12.47 0.84
N ILE A 41 4.78 11.96 2.07
CA ILE A 41 3.72 11.10 2.61
C ILE A 41 2.51 11.98 2.91
N VAL A 42 1.37 11.69 2.29
CA VAL A 42 0.12 12.47 2.45
C VAL A 42 -0.98 11.68 3.15
N ALA A 43 -0.92 10.35 3.13
CA ALA A 43 -1.88 9.49 3.81
C ALA A 43 -1.20 8.21 4.32
N THR A 44 -1.71 7.68 5.43
CA THR A 44 -1.29 6.41 6.00
C THR A 44 -2.49 5.73 6.62
N GLU A 45 -2.66 4.43 6.41
CA GLU A 45 -3.77 3.66 6.98
C GLU A 45 -3.29 2.26 7.38
N ILE A 46 -3.93 1.67 8.39
CA ILE A 46 -3.75 0.27 8.76
C ILE A 46 -5.11 -0.42 8.62
N LEU A 47 -5.20 -1.44 7.77
CA LEU A 47 -6.42 -2.22 7.58
C LEU A 47 -6.17 -3.69 7.90
N PRO A 48 -7.20 -4.43 8.37
CA PRO A 48 -7.14 -5.88 8.42
C PRO A 48 -6.97 -6.46 7.01
N ASP A 49 -6.62 -7.74 6.93
CA ASP A 49 -6.46 -8.49 5.68
C ASP A 49 -7.85 -8.84 5.08
N ASP A 50 -8.60 -7.79 4.78
CA ASP A 50 -9.96 -7.81 4.26
C ASP A 50 -9.96 -7.23 2.84
N ARG A 51 -10.24 -8.11 1.87
CA ARG A 51 -10.18 -7.80 0.44
C ARG A 51 -11.02 -6.58 0.08
N ALA A 52 -12.26 -6.51 0.58
CA ALA A 52 -13.19 -5.44 0.24
C ALA A 52 -12.75 -4.10 0.82
N LYS A 53 -12.25 -4.09 2.06
CA LYS A 53 -11.74 -2.87 2.70
C LYS A 53 -10.48 -2.35 2.02
N ILE A 54 -9.55 -3.24 1.67
CA ILE A 54 -8.33 -2.88 0.95
C ILE A 54 -8.71 -2.28 -0.41
N ALA A 55 -9.51 -2.99 -1.21
CA ALA A 55 -9.94 -2.51 -2.52
C ALA A 55 -10.64 -1.13 -2.44
N ALA A 56 -11.58 -0.97 -1.50
CA ALA A 56 -12.27 0.30 -1.30
C ALA A 56 -11.30 1.45 -0.95
N GLN A 57 -10.33 1.20 -0.08
CA GLN A 57 -9.35 2.21 0.31
C GLN A 57 -8.43 2.60 -0.86
N LEU A 58 -8.04 1.63 -1.69
CA LEU A 58 -7.26 1.89 -2.89
C LEU A 58 -8.04 2.77 -3.88
N CYS A 59 -9.33 2.49 -4.11
CA CYS A 59 -10.20 3.35 -4.94
C CYS A 59 -10.32 4.76 -4.36
N ILE A 60 -10.62 4.90 -3.06
CA ILE A 60 -10.75 6.21 -2.41
C ILE A 60 -9.48 7.05 -2.63
N TRP A 61 -8.32 6.44 -2.46
CA TRP A 61 -7.04 7.13 -2.66
C TRP A 61 -6.75 7.44 -4.13
N ALA A 62 -6.96 6.50 -5.04
CA ALA A 62 -6.74 6.68 -6.47
C ALA A 62 -7.67 7.77 -7.06
N ASP A 63 -8.94 7.78 -6.65
CA ASP A 63 -9.97 8.69 -7.18
C ASP A 63 -9.92 10.09 -6.55
N SER A 64 -9.19 10.27 -5.45
CA SER A 64 -9.13 11.54 -4.71
C SER A 64 -8.51 12.70 -5.49
N GLY A 65 -7.66 12.40 -6.49
CA GLY A 65 -6.78 13.40 -7.12
C GLY A 65 -5.66 13.91 -6.20
N GLU A 66 -5.53 13.35 -4.99
CA GLU A 66 -4.57 13.77 -3.95
C GLU A 66 -3.34 12.87 -3.82
N ILE A 67 -3.34 11.68 -4.44
CA ILE A 67 -2.31 10.67 -4.29
C ILE A 67 -1.80 10.23 -5.67
N ASP A 68 -0.47 10.21 -5.82
CA ASP A 68 0.21 9.84 -7.06
C ASP A 68 0.77 8.41 -7.01
N LEU A 69 1.02 7.88 -5.80
CA LEU A 69 1.57 6.55 -5.56
C LEU A 69 1.00 5.95 -4.27
N ILE A 70 0.50 4.73 -4.35
CA ILE A 70 0.09 3.94 -3.19
C ILE A 70 1.09 2.80 -3.00
N LEU A 71 1.63 2.66 -1.78
CA LEU A 71 2.51 1.56 -1.40
C LEU A 71 1.83 0.74 -0.31
N ILE A 72 1.73 -0.57 -0.52
CA ILE A 72 1.11 -1.49 0.42
C ILE A 72 2.18 -2.40 1.04
N THR A 73 2.08 -2.67 2.34
CA THR A 73 2.90 -3.66 3.03
C THR A 73 2.03 -4.66 3.78
N GLY A 74 2.27 -5.95 3.56
CA GLY A 74 1.50 -7.06 4.14
C GLY A 74 0.41 -7.63 3.21
N GLY A 75 -0.12 -8.79 3.57
CA GLY A 75 -1.20 -9.47 2.85
C GLY A 75 -0.82 -10.08 1.49
N THR A 76 0.48 -10.27 1.19
CA THR A 76 0.98 -10.79 -0.12
C THR A 76 1.59 -12.20 -0.03
N GLY A 77 1.38 -12.90 1.08
CA GLY A 77 1.91 -14.24 1.33
C GLY A 77 1.06 -15.38 0.78
N PHE A 78 1.09 -16.52 1.48
CA PHE A 78 0.36 -17.76 1.14
C PHE A 78 -0.64 -18.17 2.23
N THR A 79 -0.92 -17.29 3.20
CA THR A 79 -1.94 -17.56 4.22
C THR A 79 -3.34 -17.35 3.63
N PRO A 80 -4.39 -18.01 4.18
CA PRO A 80 -5.75 -17.84 3.67
C PRO A 80 -6.28 -16.40 3.71
N SER A 81 -5.70 -15.55 4.57
CA SER A 81 -6.04 -14.15 4.69
C SER A 81 -5.19 -13.24 3.79
N ASP A 82 -4.09 -13.71 3.18
CA ASP A 82 -3.30 -12.89 2.27
C ASP A 82 -4.11 -12.59 0.99
N VAL A 83 -4.69 -11.39 0.91
CA VAL A 83 -5.63 -10.97 -0.16
C VAL A 83 -5.24 -9.64 -0.82
N THR A 84 -4.09 -9.07 -0.48
CA THR A 84 -3.64 -7.77 -1.02
C THR A 84 -3.47 -7.81 -2.55
N PRO A 85 -2.85 -8.85 -3.16
CA PRO A 85 -2.75 -8.94 -4.62
C PRO A 85 -4.12 -8.99 -5.31
N GLU A 86 -5.07 -9.75 -4.74
CA GLU A 86 -6.42 -9.92 -5.26
C GLU A 86 -7.23 -8.63 -5.16
N ALA A 87 -7.14 -7.92 -4.03
CA ALA A 87 -7.76 -6.61 -3.86
C ALA A 87 -7.16 -5.56 -4.82
N THR A 88 -5.84 -5.60 -5.03
CA THR A 88 -5.17 -4.69 -5.98
C THR A 88 -5.64 -4.95 -7.41
N ARG A 89 -5.71 -6.21 -7.84
CA ARG A 89 -6.17 -6.57 -9.19
C ARG A 89 -7.63 -6.20 -9.47
N GLU A 90 -8.47 -6.10 -8.45
CA GLU A 90 -9.86 -5.68 -8.61
C GLU A 90 -10.02 -4.21 -9.00
N VAL A 91 -9.05 -3.36 -8.65
CA VAL A 91 -9.19 -1.89 -8.74
C VAL A 91 -8.25 -1.25 -9.75
N ILE A 92 -7.20 -1.93 -10.19
CA ILE A 92 -6.30 -1.40 -11.22
C ILE A 92 -6.96 -1.46 -12.60
N GLU A 93 -6.78 -0.39 -13.37
CA GLU A 93 -7.23 -0.36 -14.77
C GLU A 93 -6.30 -1.17 -15.68
N LYS A 94 -5.01 -1.23 -15.33
CA LYS A 94 -3.98 -1.90 -16.12
C LYS A 94 -2.88 -2.45 -15.21
N GLU A 95 -2.57 -3.74 -15.40
CA GLU A 95 -1.46 -4.38 -14.70
C GLU A 95 -0.11 -3.99 -15.32
N ALA A 96 0.86 -3.68 -14.47
CA ALA A 96 2.27 -3.49 -14.82
C ALA A 96 3.07 -4.65 -14.22
N PRO A 97 3.37 -5.72 -14.98
CA PRO A 97 4.01 -6.91 -14.42
C PRO A 97 5.48 -6.70 -14.03
N GLY A 98 6.19 -5.78 -14.70
CA GLY A 98 7.63 -5.56 -14.52
C GLY A 98 8.08 -5.29 -13.07
N PRO A 99 7.43 -4.37 -12.32
CA PRO A 99 7.73 -4.18 -10.90
C PRO A 99 7.63 -5.46 -10.07
N ALA A 100 6.59 -6.28 -10.28
CA ALA A 100 6.40 -7.52 -9.54
C ALA A 100 7.47 -8.57 -9.89
N GLU A 101 7.91 -8.62 -11.15
CA GLU A 101 9.02 -9.48 -11.59
C GLU A 101 10.35 -9.03 -10.97
N ALA A 102 10.66 -7.73 -11.02
CA ALA A 102 11.88 -7.17 -10.47
C ALA A 102 12.02 -7.38 -8.95
N MET A 103 10.90 -7.37 -8.21
CA MET A 103 10.89 -7.66 -6.78
C MET A 103 11.23 -9.13 -6.44
N ARG A 104 11.00 -10.07 -7.36
CA ARG A 104 11.26 -11.50 -7.16
C ARG A 104 12.61 -11.98 -7.71
N ALA A 105 13.28 -11.16 -8.53
CA ALA A 105 14.50 -11.49 -9.25
C ALA A 105 15.76 -11.55 -8.36
#